data_AF-A0A2V9KPM5-F1
#
_entry.id   AF-A0A2V9KPM5-F1
#
_cell.length_a   1.000
_cell.length_b   1.000
_cell.length_c   1.000
_cell.angle_alpha   90.00
_cell.angle_beta   90.00
_cell.angle_gamma   90.00
#
_symmetry.space_group_name_H-M   'P 1'
#
loop_
_entity.id
_entity.type
_entity.pdbx_description
1 polymer ?
#
loop_
_entity_poly.entity_id
_entity_poly.type
_entity_poly.pdbx_seq_one_letter_code
_entity_poly.pdbx_strand_id
1 'polypeptide(L)'
;MGAARAQAAARHPAPQSRRSAQTGQVERGCRPTAPRRTPGTSVIAYVDASVLLRVALGQPDVLPEWSQIQRGVASELVMTESLRTLDRLRLRAKLADVEVAQRRATILALIASLELVEIGAVVLDRAAQPMPTELGTLDAIHLATALLWKEMARVDLVMATHDGALALGAQAHGLPVVGAPRP
;
A
#
# COMPACT_ATOMS: atom_id res chain seq x y z
N MET A 1 -48.15 -24.01 -16.97
CA MET A 1 -48.89 -25.07 -17.70
C MET A 1 -48.87 -24.68 -19.17
N GLY A 2 -47.96 -25.20 -20.00
CA GLY A 2 -48.09 -26.45 -20.76
C GLY A 2 -48.80 -26.13 -22.09
N ALA A 3 -48.33 -26.43 -23.30
CA ALA A 3 -47.46 -27.50 -23.75
C ALA A 3 -46.74 -27.17 -25.08
N ALA A 4 -45.69 -27.94 -25.36
CA ALA A 4 -44.79 -27.89 -26.51
C ALA A 4 -45.26 -28.74 -27.71
N ARG A 5 -44.64 -28.50 -28.89
CA ARG A 5 -44.30 -29.44 -29.99
C ARG A 5 -43.47 -28.63 -31.04
N ALA A 6 -42.18 -28.86 -31.31
CA ALA A 6 -41.51 -29.97 -32.03
C ALA A 6 -42.18 -30.28 -33.39
N GLN A 7 -41.55 -30.44 -34.55
CA GLN A 7 -40.17 -30.56 -35.06
C GLN A 7 -40.31 -30.54 -36.61
N ALA A 8 -39.29 -30.15 -37.38
CA ALA A 8 -39.05 -30.72 -38.72
C ALA A 8 -37.62 -30.46 -39.21
N ALA A 9 -36.94 -31.54 -39.57
CA ALA A 9 -35.60 -31.58 -40.13
C ALA A 9 -35.64 -31.83 -41.65
N ALA A 10 -34.68 -31.27 -42.40
CA ALA A 10 -34.25 -31.79 -43.72
C ALA A 10 -32.84 -31.23 -44.02
N ARG A 11 -31.78 -32.05 -43.94
CA ARG A 11 -31.11 -32.82 -45.02
C ARG A 11 -30.06 -32.02 -45.81
N HIS A 12 -28.80 -32.44 -45.67
CA HIS A 12 -27.64 -32.10 -46.50
C HIS A 12 -27.78 -32.53 -47.96
N PRO A 13 -26.96 -31.96 -48.86
CA PRO A 13 -25.83 -32.77 -49.35
C PRO A 13 -24.49 -32.00 -49.47
N ALA A 14 -23.38 -32.75 -49.41
CA ALA A 14 -22.04 -32.34 -49.84
C ALA A 14 -21.88 -32.48 -51.38
N PRO A 15 -20.84 -31.92 -52.02
CA PRO A 15 -19.61 -32.71 -52.17
C PRO A 15 -18.26 -31.93 -52.19
N GLN A 16 -17.26 -32.61 -51.62
CA GLN A 16 -15.90 -32.89 -52.10
C GLN A 16 -14.96 -31.81 -52.68
N SER A 17 -13.87 -31.63 -51.92
CA SER A 17 -12.45 -31.67 -52.29
C SER A 17 -11.87 -30.68 -53.30
N ARG A 18 -10.96 -29.82 -52.79
CA ARG A 18 -9.63 -29.64 -53.39
C ARG A 18 -8.56 -29.50 -52.31
N ARG A 19 -7.60 -30.42 -52.32
CA ARG A 19 -6.31 -30.30 -51.65
C ARG A 19 -5.48 -29.22 -52.36
N SER A 20 -4.80 -28.37 -51.59
CA SER A 20 -3.60 -27.63 -51.99
C SER A 20 -2.90 -27.26 -50.68
N ALA A 21 -1.92 -28.05 -50.26
CA ALA A 21 -0.49 -27.77 -50.41
C ALA A 21 -0.01 -26.72 -49.40
N GLN A 22 0.81 -27.23 -48.48
CA GLN A 22 1.52 -26.51 -47.44
C GLN A 22 2.45 -25.44 -48.04
N THR A 23 2.45 -24.26 -47.44
CA THR A 23 3.62 -23.40 -47.35
C THR A 23 3.76 -22.98 -45.91
N GLY A 24 4.75 -23.55 -45.23
CA GLY A 24 5.13 -23.18 -43.88
C GLY A 24 5.64 -21.75 -43.87
N GLN A 25 4.95 -20.87 -43.15
CA GLN A 25 5.55 -19.66 -42.60
C GLN A 25 5.62 -19.85 -41.09
N VAL A 26 6.84 -20.03 -40.60
CA VAL A 26 7.16 -19.95 -39.19
C VAL A 26 7.06 -18.48 -38.82
N GLU A 27 5.91 -18.06 -38.33
CA GLU A 27 5.77 -16.77 -37.66
C GLU A 27 6.68 -16.79 -36.44
N ARG A 28 7.81 -16.09 -36.55
CA ARG A 28 8.64 -15.70 -35.41
C ARG A 28 7.82 -14.73 -34.56
N GLY A 29 7.00 -15.30 -33.68
CA GLY A 29 6.36 -14.56 -32.61
C GLY A 29 7.45 -13.94 -31.73
N CYS A 30 7.63 -12.62 -31.86
CA CYS A 30 8.26 -11.83 -30.82
C CYS A 30 7.42 -11.99 -29.55
N ARG A 31 7.82 -12.94 -28.68
CA ARG A 31 7.33 -12.98 -27.32
C ARG A 31 7.70 -11.63 -26.69
N PRO A 32 6.76 -10.87 -26.11
CA PRO A 32 7.14 -9.73 -25.30
C PRO A 32 7.94 -10.28 -24.12
N THR A 33 9.24 -9.99 -24.11
CA THR A 33 10.08 -10.21 -22.94
C THR A 33 9.46 -9.43 -21.80
N ALA A 34 9.02 -10.15 -20.77
CA ALA A 34 8.58 -9.55 -19.52
C ALA A 34 9.64 -8.52 -19.08
N PRO A 35 9.23 -7.33 -18.60
CA PRO A 35 10.19 -6.34 -18.16
C PRO A 35 11.06 -6.99 -17.08
N ARG A 36 12.35 -7.09 -17.37
CA ARG A 36 13.37 -7.48 -16.40
C ARG A 36 13.23 -6.49 -15.26
N ARG A 37 12.67 -6.93 -14.12
CA ARG A 37 12.77 -6.19 -12.86
C ARG A 37 14.26 -5.98 -12.64
N THR A 38 14.73 -4.77 -12.90
CA THR A 38 15.92 -4.27 -12.23
C THR A 38 15.71 -4.60 -10.75
N PRO A 39 16.70 -5.16 -10.03
CA PRO A 39 16.59 -5.27 -8.60
C PRO A 39 16.56 -3.83 -8.07
N GLY A 40 15.35 -3.27 -8.00
CA GLY A 40 15.10 -2.05 -7.27
C GLY A 40 15.61 -2.34 -5.87
N THR A 41 16.53 -1.50 -5.41
CA THR A 41 17.00 -1.53 -4.04
C THR A 41 15.79 -1.63 -3.14
N SER A 42 15.63 -2.80 -2.53
CA SER A 42 14.55 -3.06 -1.60
C SER A 42 14.71 -2.10 -0.42
N VAL A 43 13.63 -1.40 -0.07
CA VAL A 43 13.64 -0.40 0.99
C VAL A 43 12.88 -0.92 2.20
N ILE A 44 13.48 -0.77 3.38
CA ILE A 44 12.77 -0.89 4.65
C ILE A 44 12.25 0.51 4.99
N ALA A 45 10.95 0.61 5.24
CA ALA A 45 10.31 1.89 5.52
C ALA A 45 9.60 1.84 6.87
N TYR A 46 9.77 2.91 7.66
CA TYR A 46 8.87 3.22 8.75
C TYR A 46 7.66 3.97 8.18
N VAL A 47 6.46 3.48 8.44
CA VAL A 47 5.21 3.94 7.85
C VAL A 47 4.33 4.51 8.96
N ASP A 48 3.96 5.79 8.84
CA ASP A 48 2.99 6.41 9.74
C ASP A 48 1.53 6.18 9.28
N ALA A 49 0.56 6.60 10.09
CA ALA A 49 -0.85 6.44 9.74
C ALA A 49 -1.26 7.22 8.48
N SER A 50 -0.59 8.34 8.18
CA SER A 50 -0.96 9.19 7.05
C SER A 50 -0.81 8.44 5.71
N VAL A 51 0.21 7.59 5.56
CA VAL A 51 0.43 6.76 4.37
C VAL A 51 -0.68 5.71 4.21
N LEU A 52 -1.03 4.98 5.27
CA LEU A 52 -2.10 3.98 5.21
C LEU A 52 -3.45 4.64 4.90
N LEU A 53 -3.72 5.79 5.52
CA LEU A 53 -4.98 6.50 5.36
C LEU A 53 -5.18 7.02 3.94
N ARG A 54 -4.11 7.45 3.23
CA ARG A 54 -4.27 7.83 1.83
C ARG A 54 -4.74 6.67 0.97
N VAL A 55 -4.17 5.48 1.16
CA VAL A 55 -4.57 4.27 0.44
C VAL A 55 -5.99 3.87 0.83
N ALA A 56 -6.27 3.71 2.12
CA ALA A 56 -7.54 3.17 2.60
C ALA A 56 -8.74 4.10 2.38
N LEU A 57 -8.50 5.41 2.27
CA LEU A 57 -9.54 6.42 2.05
C LEU A 57 -9.63 6.86 0.58
N GLY A 58 -8.80 6.32 -0.31
CA GLY A 58 -8.78 6.68 -1.73
C GLY A 58 -8.41 8.14 -1.97
N GLN A 59 -7.52 8.69 -1.15
CA GLN A 59 -7.05 10.07 -1.29
C GLN A 59 -6.04 10.17 -2.45
N PRO A 60 -5.94 11.34 -3.10
CA PRO A 60 -4.90 11.58 -4.10
C PRO A 60 -3.49 11.51 -3.48
N ASP A 61 -2.48 11.46 -4.33
CA ASP A 61 -1.05 11.47 -3.95
C ASP A 61 -0.66 10.32 -3.01
N VAL A 62 -1.15 9.11 -3.32
CA VAL A 62 -0.65 7.88 -2.68
C VAL A 62 0.85 7.74 -2.92
N LEU A 63 1.56 7.21 -1.92
CA LEU A 63 3.01 7.03 -1.96
C LEU A 63 3.44 6.20 -3.20
N PRO A 64 4.12 6.79 -4.19
CA PRO A 64 4.54 6.07 -5.40
C PRO A 64 5.51 4.92 -5.09
N GLU A 65 6.36 5.11 -4.08
CA GLU A 65 7.37 4.16 -3.63
C GLU A 65 6.77 2.97 -2.85
N TRP A 66 5.46 2.93 -2.59
CA TRP A 66 4.82 1.86 -1.81
C TRP A 66 5.17 0.46 -2.33
N SER A 67 5.20 0.28 -3.66
CA SER A 67 5.54 -1.00 -4.30
C SER A 67 7.01 -1.44 -4.12
N GLN A 68 7.87 -0.53 -3.66
CA GLN A 68 9.30 -0.78 -3.42
C GLN A 68 9.61 -1.11 -1.96
N ILE A 69 8.64 -0.89 -1.06
CA ILE A 69 8.78 -1.23 0.37
C ILE A 69 8.66 -2.75 0.51
N GLN A 70 9.77 -3.42 0.85
CA GLN A 70 9.76 -4.87 1.10
C GLN A 70 9.35 -5.18 2.54
N ARG A 71 9.69 -4.30 3.47
CA ARG A 71 9.39 -4.43 4.89
C ARG A 71 8.92 -3.09 5.40
N GLY A 72 7.65 -3.03 5.77
CA GLY A 72 7.05 -1.89 6.44
C GLY A 72 7.07 -2.09 7.94
N VAL A 73 7.53 -1.07 8.67
CA VAL A 73 7.57 -1.01 10.14
C VAL A 73 6.67 0.13 10.57
N ALA A 74 5.90 -0.01 11.64
CA ALA A 74 5.09 1.08 12.17
C ALA A 74 5.02 0.99 13.71
N SER A 75 4.72 2.10 14.36
CA SER A 75 4.25 2.06 15.75
C SER A 75 2.85 1.43 15.80
N GLU A 76 2.55 0.69 16.87
CA GLU A 76 1.18 0.25 17.17
C GLU A 76 0.16 1.40 17.21
N LEU A 77 0.61 2.64 17.40
CA LEU A 77 -0.21 3.85 17.33
C LEU A 77 -1.01 3.95 16.03
N VAL A 78 -0.46 3.40 14.93
CA VAL A 78 -1.06 3.43 13.59
C VAL A 78 -2.49 2.89 13.58
N MET A 79 -2.79 1.90 14.43
CA MET A 79 -4.14 1.34 14.55
C MET A 79 -5.11 2.36 15.13
N THR A 80 -4.73 2.98 16.25
CA THR A 80 -5.56 3.97 16.93
C THR A 80 -5.79 5.18 16.03
N GLU A 81 -4.74 5.73 15.44
CA GLU A 81 -4.83 6.90 14.56
C GLU A 81 -5.69 6.65 13.33
N SER A 82 -5.50 5.48 12.69
CA SER A 82 -6.24 5.13 11.48
C SER A 82 -7.73 4.94 11.79
N LEU A 83 -8.06 4.18 12.83
CA LEU A 83 -9.45 3.90 13.20
C LEU A 83 -10.16 5.14 13.76
N ARG A 84 -9.47 5.99 14.53
CA ARG A 84 -10.02 7.28 14.99
C ARG A 84 -10.25 8.24 13.83
N THR A 85 -9.38 8.23 12.83
CA THR A 85 -9.57 9.05 11.63
C THR A 85 -10.74 8.55 10.79
N LEU A 86 -10.90 7.24 10.61
CA LEU A 86 -12.07 6.68 9.94
C LEU A 86 -13.37 7.01 10.68
N ASP A 87 -13.41 6.87 12.00
CA ASP A 87 -14.61 7.20 12.78
C ASP A 87 -14.96 8.70 12.70
N ARG A 88 -13.95 9.57 12.79
CA ARG A 88 -14.15 11.01 12.59
C ARG A 88 -14.69 11.31 11.19
N LEU A 89 -14.20 10.62 10.16
CA LEU A 89 -14.68 10.78 8.79
C LEU A 89 -16.11 10.27 8.64
N ARG A 90 -16.45 9.12 9.24
CA ARG A 90 -17.82 8.58 9.28
C ARG A 90 -18.80 9.62 9.81
N LEU A 91 -18.47 10.27 10.92
CA LEU A 91 -19.32 11.27 11.56
C LEU A 91 -19.43 12.56 10.73
N ARG A 92 -18.32 13.06 10.18
CA ARG A 92 -18.28 14.33 9.45
C ARG A 92 -18.86 14.25 8.03
N ALA A 93 -18.55 13.17 7.31
CA ALA A 93 -18.97 12.96 5.93
C ALA A 93 -20.24 12.10 5.81
N LYS A 94 -20.80 11.62 6.93
CA LYS A 94 -21.98 10.74 6.97
C LYS A 94 -21.83 9.52 6.07
N LEU A 95 -20.67 8.86 6.13
CA LEU A 95 -20.38 7.67 5.32
C LEU A 95 -21.39 6.55 5.63
N ALA A 96 -21.81 5.83 4.60
CA ALA A 96 -22.67 4.67 4.79
C ALA A 96 -21.94 3.54 5.52
N ASP A 97 -22.66 2.73 6.29
CA ASP A 97 -22.07 1.63 7.08
C ASP A 97 -21.27 0.64 6.22
N VAL A 98 -21.72 0.38 4.99
CA VAL A 98 -21.01 -0.47 4.03
C VAL A 98 -19.64 0.12 3.64
N GLU A 99 -19.56 1.43 3.43
CA GLU A 99 -18.29 2.10 3.09
C GLU A 99 -17.34 2.10 4.30
N VAL A 100 -17.87 2.35 5.51
CA VAL A 100 -17.09 2.29 6.74
C VAL A 100 -16.51 0.89 6.94
N ALA A 101 -17.32 -0.16 6.74
CA ALA A 101 -16.87 -1.54 6.86
C ALA A 101 -15.75 -1.87 5.85
N GLN A 102 -15.91 -1.46 4.59
CA GLN A 102 -14.90 -1.67 3.54
C GLN A 102 -13.57 -0.95 3.84
N ARG A 103 -13.64 0.33 4.21
CA ARG A 103 -12.44 1.12 4.57
C ARG A 103 -11.77 0.57 5.82
N ARG A 104 -12.54 0.17 6.83
CA ARG A 104 -12.01 -0.46 8.05
C ARG A 104 -11.29 -1.77 7.72
N ALA A 105 -11.89 -2.63 6.88
CA ALA A 105 -11.26 -3.87 6.45
C ALA A 105 -9.94 -3.60 5.71
N THR A 106 -9.90 -2.59 4.85
CA THR A 106 -8.69 -2.17 4.14
C THR A 106 -7.60 -1.68 5.10
N ILE A 107 -7.95 -0.82 6.07
CA ILE A 107 -7.01 -0.35 7.11
C ILE A 107 -6.40 -1.54 7.86
N LEU A 108 -7.24 -2.47 8.33
CA LEU A 108 -6.76 -3.62 9.09
C LEU A 108 -5.88 -4.56 8.25
N ALA A 109 -6.20 -4.75 6.98
CA ALA A 109 -5.37 -5.53 6.06
C ALA A 109 -3.99 -4.88 5.83
N LEU A 110 -3.95 -3.55 5.66
CA LEU A 110 -2.70 -2.80 5.53
C LEU A 110 -1.87 -2.91 6.81
N ILE A 111 -2.46 -2.68 7.99
CA ILE A 111 -1.77 -2.79 9.28
C ILE A 111 -1.22 -4.21 9.48
N ALA A 112 -1.99 -5.24 9.13
CA ALA A 112 -1.55 -6.63 9.25
C ALA A 112 -0.37 -7.00 8.34
N SER A 113 -0.05 -6.18 7.34
CA SER A 113 1.13 -6.34 6.49
C SER A 113 2.40 -5.69 7.05
N LEU A 114 2.29 -4.94 8.15
CA LEU A 114 3.38 -4.20 8.78
C LEU A 114 3.90 -4.95 10.00
N GLU A 115 5.19 -4.76 10.27
CA GLU A 115 5.77 -5.06 11.57
C GLU A 115 5.43 -3.94 12.55
N LEU A 116 4.72 -4.28 13.62
CA LEU A 116 4.33 -3.32 14.64
C LEU A 116 5.33 -3.29 15.78
N VAL A 117 5.70 -2.07 16.18
CA VAL A 117 6.57 -1.79 17.32
C VAL A 117 5.72 -1.27 18.47
N GLU A 118 5.81 -1.97 19.59
CA GLU A 118 5.09 -1.65 20.83
C GLU A 118 5.52 -0.29 21.41
N ILE A 119 4.55 0.45 21.94
CA ILE A 119 4.79 1.72 22.62
C ILE A 119 5.07 1.46 24.10
N GLY A 120 6.30 1.05 24.40
CA GLY A 120 6.79 0.85 25.76
C GLY A 120 7.41 2.12 26.38
N ALA A 121 7.82 2.01 27.65
CA ALA A 121 8.48 3.09 28.38
C ALA A 121 9.69 3.68 27.62
N VAL A 122 10.52 2.83 27.00
CA VAL A 122 11.70 3.27 26.22
C VAL A 122 11.32 4.19 25.06
N VAL A 123 10.21 3.91 24.37
CA VAL A 123 9.72 4.76 23.27
C VAL A 123 9.23 6.10 23.82
N LEU A 124 8.45 6.07 24.90
CA LEU A 124 7.92 7.28 25.53
C LEU A 124 9.02 8.18 26.11
N ASP A 125 10.00 7.58 26.79
CA ASP A 125 11.15 8.30 27.34
C ASP A 125 11.98 8.97 26.23
N ARG A 126 12.17 8.27 25.09
CA ARG A 126 12.85 8.82 23.92
C ARG A 126 12.05 9.91 23.23
N ALA A 127 10.73 9.78 23.16
CA ALA A 127 9.82 10.78 22.58
C ALA A 127 9.74 12.05 23.43
N ALA A 128 9.93 11.94 24.75
CA ALA A 128 9.94 13.07 25.69
C ALA A 128 11.25 13.89 25.67
N GLN A 129 12.32 13.37 25.03
CA GLN A 129 13.57 14.12 24.89
C GLN A 129 13.44 15.27 23.88
N PRO A 130 14.27 16.32 23.99
CA PRO A 130 14.30 17.40 23.01
C PRO A 130 14.45 16.90 21.57
N MET A 131 13.63 17.45 20.68
CA MET A 131 13.67 17.19 19.23
C MET A 131 14.24 18.41 18.50
N PRO A 132 14.93 18.23 17.36
CA PRO A 132 15.55 19.32 16.60
C PRO A 132 14.52 20.24 15.91
N THR A 133 13.28 19.80 15.79
CA THR A 133 12.18 20.51 15.12
C THR A 133 10.94 20.47 16.01
N GLU A 134 9.98 21.35 15.75
CA GLU A 134 8.68 21.31 16.42
C GLU A 134 7.91 20.05 15.99
N LEU A 135 7.54 19.21 16.96
CA LEU A 135 6.78 17.98 16.74
C LEU A 135 5.65 17.88 17.76
N GLY A 136 4.47 17.47 17.29
CA GLY A 136 3.39 17.05 18.19
C GLY A 136 3.76 15.75 18.91
N THR A 137 3.05 15.43 20.00
CA THR A 137 3.34 14.25 20.81
C THR A 137 3.27 12.94 20.01
N LEU A 138 2.28 12.78 19.13
CA LEU A 138 2.14 11.56 18.32
C LEU A 138 3.29 11.45 17.30
N ASP A 139 3.65 12.54 16.64
CA ASP A 139 4.77 12.57 15.70
C ASP A 139 6.11 12.28 16.40
N ALA A 140 6.30 12.82 17.60
CA ALA A 140 7.47 12.53 18.43
C ALA A 140 7.54 11.03 18.80
N ILE A 141 6.39 10.39 19.10
CA ILE A 141 6.31 8.94 19.33
C ILE A 141 6.65 8.17 18.05
N HIS A 142 6.12 8.56 16.89
CA HIS A 142 6.46 7.92 15.62
C HIS A 142 7.96 8.00 15.33
N LEU A 143 8.54 9.20 15.47
CA LEU A 143 9.96 9.42 15.23
C LEU A 143 10.84 8.66 16.22
N ALA A 144 10.51 8.69 17.52
CA ALA A 144 11.22 7.93 18.54
C ALA A 144 11.19 6.42 18.24
N THR A 145 10.03 5.89 17.85
CA THR A 145 9.86 4.49 17.47
C THR A 145 10.74 4.14 16.27
N ALA A 146 10.73 4.96 15.22
CA ALA A 146 11.56 4.74 14.02
C ALA A 146 13.06 4.72 14.35
N LEU A 147 13.52 5.66 15.17
CA LEU A 147 14.93 5.78 15.55
C LEU A 147 15.40 4.61 16.40
N LEU A 148 14.62 4.21 17.41
CA LEU A 148 14.94 3.05 18.26
C LEU A 148 14.92 1.75 17.46
N TRP A 149 13.96 1.58 16.57
CA TRP A 149 13.91 0.41 15.70
C TRP A 149 15.13 0.36 14.78
N LYS A 150 15.50 1.48 14.15
CA LYS A 150 16.70 1.57 13.30
C LYS A 150 17.98 1.23 14.06
N GLU A 151 18.11 1.75 15.28
CA GLU A 151 19.27 1.48 16.15
C GLU A 151 19.37 0.00 16.50
N MET A 152 18.26 -0.63 16.87
CA MET A 152 18.20 -2.05 17.20
C MET A 152 18.47 -2.95 15.99
N ALA A 153 17.82 -2.65 14.86
CA ALA A 153 17.89 -3.47 13.65
C ALA A 153 19.20 -3.28 12.87
N ARG A 154 19.91 -2.15 13.06
CA ARG A 154 21.17 -1.79 12.37
C ARG A 154 21.08 -1.89 10.84
N VAL A 155 19.95 -1.47 10.29
CA VAL A 155 19.68 -1.41 8.85
C VAL A 155 19.29 0.00 8.44
N ASP A 156 19.40 0.29 7.15
CA ASP A 156 18.88 1.54 6.60
C ASP A 156 17.36 1.55 6.67
N LEU A 157 16.81 2.69 7.11
CA LEU A 157 15.39 2.90 7.31
C LEU A 157 15.00 4.23 6.68
N VAL A 158 13.97 4.21 5.84
CA VAL A 158 13.36 5.40 5.26
C VAL A 158 12.09 5.73 6.03
N MET A 159 11.83 7.01 6.30
CA MET A 159 10.55 7.48 6.84
C MET A 159 9.56 7.71 5.70
N ALA A 160 8.48 6.95 5.68
CA ALA A 160 7.34 7.14 4.79
C ALA A 160 6.23 7.85 5.55
N THR A 161 6.02 9.12 5.22
CA THR A 161 5.01 9.98 5.84
C THR A 161 4.51 11.02 4.83
N HIS A 162 3.25 11.40 4.95
CA HIS A 162 2.69 12.58 4.28
C HIS A 162 2.54 13.78 5.23
N ASP A 163 2.98 13.66 6.48
CA ASP A 163 3.04 14.75 7.44
C ASP A 163 4.36 15.53 7.29
N GLY A 164 4.26 16.83 7.06
CA GLY A 164 5.41 17.69 6.82
C GLY A 164 6.28 17.92 8.06
N ALA A 165 5.68 17.98 9.25
CA ALA A 165 6.43 18.17 10.49
C ALA A 165 7.22 16.90 10.84
N LEU A 166 6.59 15.73 10.75
CA LEU A 166 7.25 14.45 10.96
C LEU A 166 8.37 14.21 9.92
N ALA A 167 8.13 14.55 8.66
CA ALA A 167 9.14 14.51 7.60
C ALA A 167 10.37 15.36 7.95
N LEU A 168 10.16 16.61 8.32
CA LEU A 168 11.24 17.53 8.68
C LEU A 168 12.03 17.03 9.91
N GLY A 169 11.33 16.52 10.93
CA GLY A 169 11.97 15.93 12.10
C GLY A 169 12.80 14.68 11.76
N ALA A 170 12.29 13.80 10.90
CA ALA A 170 13.01 12.63 10.44
C ALA A 170 14.29 13.02 9.66
N GLN A 171 14.20 14.01 8.76
CA GLN A 171 15.35 14.54 8.03
C GLN A 171 16.40 15.16 8.96
N ALA A 172 15.97 15.91 9.98
CA ALA A 172 16.87 16.51 10.96
C ALA A 172 17.63 15.45 11.79
N HIS A 173 17.09 14.23 11.91
CA HIS A 173 17.76 13.07 12.49
C HIS A 173 18.51 12.20 11.46
N GLY A 174 18.60 12.64 10.20
CA GLY A 174 19.33 11.95 9.14
C GLY A 174 18.61 10.74 8.53
N LEU A 175 17.29 10.61 8.74
CA LEU A 175 16.48 9.61 8.03
C LEU A 175 16.09 10.14 6.65
N PRO A 176 16.30 9.37 5.56
CA PRO A 176 15.68 9.68 4.28
C PRO A 176 14.15 9.68 4.40
N VAL A 177 13.47 10.55 3.64
CA VAL A 177 12.01 10.67 3.67
C VAL A 177 11.40 10.48 2.27
N VAL A 178 10.26 9.80 2.22
CA VAL A 178 9.38 9.69 1.04
C VAL A 178 7.94 10.05 1.42
N GLY A 179 7.14 10.51 0.45
CA GLY A 179 5.73 10.85 0.63
C GLY A 179 5.43 12.30 1.02
N ALA A 180 6.39 13.00 1.64
CA ALA A 180 6.25 14.42 1.96
C ALA A 180 6.56 15.30 0.73
N PRO A 181 5.88 16.45 0.55
CA PRO A 181 6.27 17.42 -0.47
C PRO A 181 7.72 17.86 -0.22
N ARG A 182 8.54 17.90 -1.28
CA ARG A 182 9.85 18.55 -1.15
C ARG A 182 9.63 20.04 -0.94
N PRO A 183 10.41 20.69 -0.06
CA PRO A 183 10.35 22.14 0.14
C PRO A 183 10.63 22.91 -1.16
#